data_AF-A0A7V9IN83-F1
#
_entry.id   AF-A0A7V9IN83-F1
#
_cell.length_a   1.000
_cell.length_b   1.000
_cell.length_c   1.000
_cell.angle_alpha   90.00
_cell.angle_beta   90.00
_cell.angle_gamma   90.00
#
_symmetry.space_group_name_H-M   'P 1'
#
loop_
_entity.id
_entity.type
_entity.pdbx_description
1 polymer ?
#
loop_
_entity_poly.entity_id
_entity_poly.type
_entity_poly.pdbx_seq_one_letter_code
_entity_poly.pdbx_strand_id
1 'polypeptide(L)'
;PLGSLYTLLEHDTATEFVDEFAEIPIDASEVVWIATANESSSIPSPILNRMNVYSIDAPDYEGSLRIARCIYEELRTEHAWGRTFPVVLGADSLDRLARLKPREMRRVLLAAFGNAKLAGRDEIRPDDITEERTAKKTRIGF
;
A
#
# COMPACT_ATOMS: atom_id res chain seq x y z
N PRO A 1 -2.91 13.71 21.93
CA PRO A 1 -2.13 13.52 23.17
C PRO A 1 -1.05 12.45 22.95
N LEU A 2 0.25 12.83 23.01
CA LEU A 2 1.38 11.88 22.87
C LEU A 2 1.88 11.35 24.24
N GLY A 3 1.29 11.81 25.34
CA GLY A 3 1.75 11.54 26.70
C GLY A 3 1.79 10.05 27.05
N SER A 4 0.76 9.30 26.66
CA SER A 4 0.67 7.85 26.88
C SER A 4 1.73 7.06 26.12
N LEU A 5 2.21 7.57 24.97
CA LEU A 5 3.25 6.90 24.20
C LEU A 5 4.62 6.94 24.89
N TYR A 6 4.85 7.92 25.78
CA TYR A 6 6.13 8.00 26.49
C TYR A 6 6.29 6.85 27.49
N THR A 7 5.23 6.52 28.24
CA THR A 7 5.24 5.41 29.19
C THR A 7 5.12 4.06 28.48
N LEU A 8 4.32 3.98 27.41
CA LEU A 8 4.11 2.73 26.68
C LEU A 8 5.35 2.23 25.92
N LEU A 9 6.18 3.14 25.40
CA LEU A 9 7.35 2.81 24.59
C LEU A 9 8.65 2.68 25.39
N GLU A 10 8.59 2.91 26.70
CA GLU A 10 9.72 2.78 27.59
C GLU A 10 9.67 1.42 28.30
N HIS A 11 10.75 0.65 28.17
CA HIS A 11 10.82 -0.74 28.60
C HIS A 11 10.35 -0.95 30.04
N ASP A 12 10.83 -0.11 30.96
CA ASP A 12 10.55 -0.24 32.40
C ASP A 12 9.10 0.12 32.75
N THR A 13 8.48 1.05 32.02
CA THR A 13 7.11 1.50 32.28
C THR A 13 6.05 0.78 31.46
N ALA A 14 6.47 0.00 30.45
CA ALA A 14 5.57 -0.81 29.63
C ALA A 14 4.98 -2.00 30.39
N THR A 15 5.66 -2.53 31.42
CA THR A 15 5.17 -3.66 32.23
C THR A 15 3.97 -3.32 33.10
N GLU A 16 3.76 -2.03 33.40
CA GLU A 16 2.69 -1.52 34.25
C GLU A 16 1.95 -0.35 33.58
N PHE A 17 1.83 -0.37 32.25
CA PHE A 17 1.19 0.71 31.52
C PHE A 17 -0.29 0.84 31.92
N VAL A 18 -0.70 2.04 32.32
CA VAL A 18 -2.10 2.37 32.65
C VAL A 18 -2.64 3.33 31.60
N ASP A 19 -3.67 2.89 30.88
CA ASP A 19 -4.44 3.71 29.96
C ASP A 19 -5.44 4.62 30.70
N GLU A 20 -5.79 5.76 30.09
CA GLU A 20 -6.68 6.79 30.66
C GLU A 20 -8.14 6.33 30.83
N PHE A 21 -8.55 5.25 30.17
CA PHE A 21 -9.92 4.74 30.24
C PHE A 21 -10.04 3.48 31.09
N ALA A 22 -9.15 2.50 30.89
CA ALA A 22 -9.21 1.23 31.60
C ALA A 22 -8.82 1.35 33.07
N GLU A 23 -7.91 2.26 33.42
CA GLU A 23 -7.36 2.46 34.78
C GLU A 23 -6.82 1.17 35.45
N ILE A 24 -6.49 0.15 34.64
CA ILE A 24 -5.94 -1.13 35.08
C ILE A 24 -4.54 -1.26 34.46
N PRO A 25 -3.53 -1.71 35.24
CA PRO A 25 -2.19 -1.93 34.70
C PRO A 25 -2.20 -3.06 33.67
N ILE A 26 -1.57 -2.81 32.53
CA ILE A 26 -1.38 -3.74 31.42
C ILE A 26 0.12 -3.96 31.25
N ASP A 27 0.51 -5.23 31.20
CA ASP A 27 1.88 -5.61 30.82
C ASP A 27 2.01 -5.63 29.30
N ALA A 28 2.70 -4.64 28.75
CA ALA A 28 3.02 -4.50 27.34
C ALA A 28 4.49 -4.81 27.02
N SER A 29 5.23 -5.41 27.95
CA SER A 29 6.68 -5.68 27.79
C SER A 29 7.01 -6.62 26.62
N GLU A 30 6.11 -7.54 26.30
CA GLU A 30 6.26 -8.51 25.19
C GLU A 30 5.64 -8.01 23.87
N VAL A 31 5.19 -6.75 23.80
CA VAL A 31 4.60 -6.18 22.59
C VAL A 31 5.68 -5.64 21.67
N VAL A 32 5.65 -6.07 20.41
CA VAL A 32 6.49 -5.51 19.35
C VAL A 32 5.77 -4.34 18.68
N TRP A 33 6.30 -3.13 18.89
CA TRP A 33 5.75 -1.90 18.30
C TRP A 33 6.32 -1.65 16.90
N ILE A 34 5.44 -1.49 15.92
CA ILE A 34 5.78 -1.03 14.57
C ILE A 34 5.01 0.25 14.30
N ALA A 35 5.73 1.32 13.98
CA ALA A 35 5.15 2.63 13.64
C ALA A 35 5.67 3.08 12.28
N THR A 36 4.84 3.82 11.53
CA THR A 36 5.19 4.37 10.23
C THR A 36 4.98 5.88 10.21
N ALA A 37 5.89 6.61 9.59
CA ALA A 37 5.73 8.04 9.35
C ALA A 37 6.27 8.40 7.97
N ASN A 38 5.58 9.30 7.27
CA ASN A 38 6.06 9.84 6.01
C ASN A 38 7.22 10.83 6.23
N GLU A 39 7.24 11.50 7.39
CA GLU A 39 8.24 12.49 7.74
C GLU A 39 8.52 12.46 9.25
N SER A 40 9.77 12.14 9.61
CA SER A 40 10.20 12.01 11.01
C SER A 40 10.42 13.35 11.71
N SER A 41 10.58 14.45 10.96
CA SER A 41 10.80 15.79 11.55
C SER A 41 9.62 16.27 12.39
N SER A 42 8.43 15.72 12.16
CA SER A 42 7.21 16.00 12.93
C SER A 42 7.10 15.18 14.23
N ILE A 43 7.99 14.21 14.46
CA ILE A 43 7.95 13.31 15.61
C ILE A 43 8.87 13.84 16.72
N PRO A 44 8.38 13.97 17.96
CA PRO A 44 9.20 14.41 19.08
C PRO A 44 10.41 13.50 19.33
N SER A 45 11.58 14.09 19.59
CA SER A 45 12.82 13.37 19.90
C SER A 45 12.67 12.30 21.00
N PRO A 46 11.88 12.50 22.08
CA PRO A 46 11.71 11.44 23.08
C PRO A 46 11.08 10.16 22.53
N ILE A 47 10.23 10.22 21.50
CA ILE A 47 9.67 9.03 20.85
C ILE A 47 10.73 8.40 19.94
N LEU A 48 11.41 9.21 19.12
CA LEU A 48 12.44 8.72 18.20
C LEU A 48 13.60 8.03 18.93
N ASN A 49 14.01 8.55 20.09
CA ASN A 49 15.09 7.96 20.89
C ASN A 49 14.75 6.57 21.47
N ARG A 50 13.47 6.16 21.43
CA ARG A 50 13.00 4.84 21.87
C ARG A 50 12.70 3.89 20.70
N MET A 51 12.97 4.32 19.47
CA MET A 51 12.64 3.59 18.25
C MET A 51 13.89 3.29 17.42
N ASN A 52 13.91 2.12 16.78
CA ASN A 52 14.84 1.88 15.68
C ASN A 52 14.27 2.51 14.41
N VAL A 53 14.88 3.60 13.94
CA VAL A 53 14.40 4.35 12.77
C VAL A 53 15.06 3.83 11.51
N TYR A 54 14.23 3.33 10.59
CA TYR A 54 14.66 2.88 9.26
C TYR A 54 14.00 3.75 8.20
N SER A 55 14.81 4.40 7.36
CA SER A 55 14.32 5.15 6.20
C SER A 55 14.05 4.19 5.05
N ILE A 56 12.83 4.24 4.53
CA ILE A 56 12.43 3.47 3.35
C ILE A 56 12.27 4.45 2.19
N ASP A 57 13.18 4.37 1.24
CA ASP A 57 13.12 5.19 0.03
C ASP A 57 12.00 4.73 -0.89
N ALA A 58 11.52 5.66 -1.74
CA ALA A 58 10.64 5.29 -2.84
C ALA A 58 11.35 4.26 -3.74
N PRO A 59 10.61 3.28 -4.30
CA PRO A 59 11.22 2.31 -5.19
C PRO A 59 11.84 3.03 -6.38
N ASP A 60 13.02 2.59 -6.78
CA ASP A 60 13.59 2.94 -8.07
C ASP A 60 12.75 2.33 -9.20
N TYR A 61 13.14 2.60 -10.45
CA TYR A 61 12.41 2.09 -11.60
C TYR A 61 12.35 0.56 -11.63
N GLU A 62 13.46 -0.13 -11.30
CA GLU A 62 13.49 -1.59 -11.21
C GLU A 62 12.61 -2.13 -10.06
N GLY A 63 12.59 -1.45 -8.92
CA GLY A 63 11.66 -1.73 -7.83
C GLY A 63 10.21 -1.56 -8.24
N SER A 64 9.91 -0.52 -9.01
CA SER A 64 8.57 -0.25 -9.53
C SER A 64 8.14 -1.32 -10.54
N LEU A 65 9.05 -1.81 -11.39
CA LEU A 65 8.81 -2.96 -12.27
C LEU A 65 8.51 -4.24 -11.47
N ARG A 66 9.25 -4.52 -10.39
CA ARG A 66 8.99 -5.67 -9.51
C ARG A 66 7.61 -5.57 -8.88
N ILE A 67 7.27 -4.42 -8.32
CA ILE A 67 5.95 -4.17 -7.72
C ILE A 67 4.83 -4.34 -8.76
N ALA A 68 4.99 -3.77 -9.94
CA ALA A 68 4.04 -3.88 -11.03
C ALA A 68 3.80 -5.34 -11.47
N ARG A 69 4.86 -6.16 -11.54
CA ARG A 69 4.76 -7.61 -11.81
C ARG A 69 4.00 -8.35 -10.72
N CYS A 70 4.33 -8.11 -9.43
CA CYS A 70 3.63 -8.74 -8.32
C CYS A 70 2.13 -8.42 -8.35
N ILE A 71 1.77 -7.15 -8.53
CA ILE A 71 0.36 -6.72 -8.58
C ILE A 71 -0.36 -7.37 -9.77
N TYR A 72 0.29 -7.50 -10.92
CA TYR A 72 -0.29 -8.19 -12.08
C TYR A 72 -0.56 -9.66 -11.79
N GLU A 73 0.41 -10.36 -11.21
CA GLU A 73 0.31 -11.77 -10.85
C GLU A 73 -0.79 -12.01 -9.82
N GLU A 74 -0.84 -11.21 -8.76
CA GLU A 74 -1.89 -11.25 -7.74
C GLU A 74 -3.28 -11.09 -8.36
N LEU A 75 -3.51 -10.00 -9.12
CA LEU A 75 -4.83 -9.75 -9.74
C LEU A 75 -5.22 -10.84 -10.74
N ARG A 76 -4.25 -11.37 -11.51
CA ARG A 76 -4.50 -12.44 -12.47
C ARG A 76 -4.89 -13.75 -11.76
N THR A 77 -4.32 -14.03 -10.60
CA THR A 77 -4.52 -15.30 -9.87
C THR A 77 -5.72 -15.26 -8.92
N GLU A 78 -6.05 -14.10 -8.37
CA GLU A 78 -7.23 -13.88 -7.51
C GLU A 78 -8.57 -14.11 -8.22
N HIS A 79 -8.59 -14.06 -9.55
CA HIS A 79 -9.82 -14.10 -10.34
C HIS A 79 -9.82 -15.17 -11.44
N ALA A 80 -10.94 -15.89 -11.58
CA ALA A 80 -11.10 -16.90 -12.63
C ALA A 80 -10.94 -16.31 -14.05
N TRP A 81 -11.38 -15.06 -14.27
CA TRP A 81 -11.22 -14.37 -15.55
C TRP A 81 -9.76 -14.01 -15.85
N GLY A 82 -8.89 -13.93 -14.84
CA GLY A 82 -7.46 -13.64 -15.05
C GLY A 82 -6.74 -14.74 -15.80
N ARG A 83 -7.25 -15.98 -15.77
CA ARG A 83 -6.68 -17.14 -16.48
C ARG A 83 -6.62 -16.96 -18.00
N THR A 84 -7.48 -16.12 -18.57
CA THR A 84 -7.47 -15.84 -20.01
C THR A 84 -6.33 -14.92 -20.42
N PHE A 85 -5.76 -14.16 -19.47
CA PHE A 85 -4.66 -13.25 -19.75
C PHE A 85 -3.30 -13.98 -19.69
N PRO A 86 -2.30 -13.50 -20.47
CA PRO A 86 -0.93 -13.98 -20.42
C PRO A 86 -0.39 -14.09 -18.99
N VAL A 87 0.53 -15.02 -18.75
CA VAL A 87 1.18 -15.15 -17.42
C VAL A 87 2.04 -13.93 -17.11
N VAL A 88 2.59 -13.28 -18.14
CA VAL A 88 3.47 -12.13 -18.03
C VAL A 88 2.84 -10.94 -18.74
N LEU A 89 2.82 -9.78 -18.07
CA LEU A 89 2.40 -8.52 -18.67
C LEU A 89 3.40 -8.08 -19.75
N GLY A 90 2.90 -7.63 -20.91
CA GLY A 90 3.74 -7.16 -22.02
C GLY A 90 4.67 -6.02 -21.59
N ALA A 91 5.89 -5.97 -22.16
CA ALA A 91 6.95 -5.08 -21.72
C ALA A 91 6.55 -3.60 -21.73
N ASP A 92 5.86 -3.13 -22.78
CA ASP A 92 5.42 -1.73 -22.88
C ASP A 92 4.33 -1.39 -21.85
N SER A 93 3.41 -2.33 -21.60
CA SER A 93 2.37 -2.17 -20.57
C SER A 93 2.99 -2.17 -19.18
N LEU A 94 4.01 -3.01 -18.96
CA LEU A 94 4.75 -3.06 -17.70
C LEU A 94 5.57 -1.79 -17.45
N ASP A 95 6.27 -1.26 -18.47
CA ASP A 95 6.98 0.03 -18.39
C ASP A 95 6.00 1.16 -18.05
N ARG A 96 4.86 1.21 -18.74
CA ARG A 96 3.82 2.22 -18.47
C ARG A 96 3.30 2.13 -17.05
N LEU A 97 3.03 0.92 -16.56
CA LEU A 97 2.55 0.70 -15.19
C LEU A 97 3.60 1.10 -14.15
N ALA A 98 4.88 0.80 -14.39
CA ALA A 98 5.99 1.10 -13.49
C ALA A 98 6.28 2.60 -13.32
N ARG A 99 5.79 3.45 -14.23
CA ARG A 99 5.87 4.92 -14.10
C ARG A 99 4.83 5.50 -13.14
N LEU A 100 3.81 4.72 -12.79
CA LEU A 100 2.79 5.14 -11.82
C LEU A 100 3.29 4.98 -10.39
N LYS A 101 2.65 5.68 -9.46
CA LYS A 101 2.91 5.44 -8.03
C LYS A 101 2.40 4.04 -7.65
N PRO A 102 3.15 3.24 -6.86
CA PRO A 102 2.73 1.90 -6.43
C PRO A 102 1.29 1.81 -5.93
N ARG A 103 0.86 2.80 -5.15
CA ARG A 103 -0.51 2.91 -4.60
C ARG A 103 -1.63 3.04 -5.66
N GLU A 104 -1.29 3.47 -6.87
CA GLU A 104 -2.24 3.64 -7.98
C GLU A 104 -2.27 2.41 -8.90
N MET A 105 -1.17 1.64 -8.96
CA MET A 105 -0.98 0.54 -9.90
C MET A 105 -2.11 -0.49 -9.85
N ARG A 106 -2.50 -0.99 -8.66
CA ARG A 106 -3.55 -2.02 -8.53
C ARG A 106 -4.89 -1.56 -9.11
N ARG A 107 -5.30 -0.33 -8.80
CA ARG A 107 -6.55 0.26 -9.30
C ARG A 107 -6.51 0.42 -10.82
N VAL A 108 -5.42 0.97 -11.35
CA VAL A 108 -5.26 1.20 -12.79
C VAL A 108 -5.20 -0.13 -13.54
N LEU A 109 -4.50 -1.11 -13.00
CA LEU A 109 -4.37 -2.43 -13.62
C LEU A 109 -5.69 -3.19 -13.64
N LEU A 110 -6.49 -3.11 -12.57
CA LEU A 110 -7.83 -3.68 -12.54
C LEU A 110 -8.74 -3.05 -13.61
N ALA A 111 -8.66 -1.72 -13.79
CA ALA A 111 -9.37 -1.05 -14.88
C ALA A 111 -8.86 -1.49 -16.27
N ALA A 112 -7.54 -1.66 -16.42
CA ALA A 112 -6.93 -2.12 -17.66
C ALA A 112 -7.39 -3.52 -18.08
N PHE A 113 -7.51 -4.47 -17.13
CA PHE A 113 -8.13 -5.77 -17.38
C PHE A 113 -9.57 -5.63 -17.91
N GLY A 114 -10.37 -4.74 -17.30
CA GLY A 114 -11.73 -4.45 -17.73
C GLY A 114 -11.79 -3.85 -19.15
N ASN A 115 -10.94 -2.87 -19.44
CA ASN A 115 -10.84 -2.23 -20.74
C ASN A 115 -10.46 -3.22 -21.84
N ALA A 116 -9.46 -4.08 -21.58
CA ALA A 116 -9.08 -5.14 -22.50
C ALA A 116 -10.26 -6.08 -22.82
N LYS A 117 -11.00 -6.52 -21.80
CA LYS A 117 -12.19 -7.37 -21.99
C LYS A 117 -13.32 -6.67 -22.75
N LEU A 118 -13.59 -5.40 -22.45
CA LEU A 118 -14.59 -4.61 -23.19
C LEU A 118 -14.21 -4.45 -24.67
N ALA A 119 -12.91 -4.43 -24.97
CA ALA A 119 -12.38 -4.43 -26.33
C ALA A 119 -12.29 -5.84 -26.98
N GLY A 120 -12.79 -6.89 -26.32
CA GLY A 120 -12.73 -8.26 -26.82
C GLY A 120 -11.32 -8.87 -26.84
N ARG A 121 -10.39 -8.32 -26.06
CA ARG A 121 -9.00 -8.77 -25.96
C ARG A 121 -8.74 -9.52 -24.66
N ASP A 122 -7.75 -10.41 -24.74
CA ASP A 122 -7.19 -11.15 -23.61
C ASP A 122 -5.79 -10.65 -23.24
N GLU A 123 -5.39 -9.47 -23.72
CA GLU A 123 -4.11 -8.84 -23.46
C GLU A 123 -4.30 -7.38 -23.02
N ILE A 124 -3.51 -6.94 -22.05
CA ILE A 124 -3.44 -5.54 -21.63
C ILE A 124 -2.41 -4.82 -22.51
N ARG A 125 -2.83 -3.74 -23.15
CA ARG A 125 -1.98 -2.85 -23.93
C ARG A 125 -1.64 -1.59 -23.13
N PRO A 126 -0.59 -0.84 -23.51
CA PRO A 126 -0.22 0.40 -22.83
C PRO A 126 -1.37 1.41 -22.74
N ASP A 127 -2.23 1.46 -23.75
CA ASP A 127 -3.39 2.35 -23.83
C ASP A 127 -4.49 2.00 -22.81
N ASP A 128 -4.51 0.78 -22.29
CA ASP A 128 -5.45 0.37 -21.24
C ASP A 128 -5.04 0.93 -19.85
N ILE A 129 -3.79 1.39 -19.71
CA ILE A 129 -3.18 1.88 -18.47
C ILE A 129 -3.26 3.41 -18.46
N THR A 130 -4.40 3.90 -17.96
CA THR A 130 -4.69 5.33 -17.85
C THR A 130 -4.88 5.74 -16.40
N GLU A 131 -4.38 6.93 -16.05
CA GLU A 131 -4.61 7.53 -14.72
C GLU A 131 -6.04 8.06 -14.58
N GLU A 132 -6.70 8.32 -15.70
CA GLU A 132 -8.07 8.81 -15.76
C GLU A 132 -8.99 7.89 -14.95
N ARG A 133 -9.71 8.49 -14.01
CA ARG A 133 -10.79 7.79 -13.31
C ARG A 133 -11.77 7.35 -14.39
N THR A 134 -12.00 6.04 -14.53
CA THR A 134 -13.14 5.49 -15.29
C THR A 134 -14.32 6.42 -15.07
N ALA A 135 -14.72 7.14 -16.12
CA ALA A 135 -15.66 8.25 -16.00
C ALA A 135 -16.83 7.81 -15.12
N LYS A 136 -17.09 8.55 -14.03
CA LYS A 136 -18.27 8.30 -13.19
C LYS A 136 -19.46 8.21 -14.13
N LYS A 137 -20.08 7.02 -14.26
CA LYS A 137 -21.42 6.91 -14.82
C LYS A 137 -22.24 7.98 -14.12
N THR A 138 -22.76 8.93 -14.90
CA THR A 138 -23.65 9.99 -14.41
C THR A 138 -24.71 9.29 -13.56
N ARG A 139 -24.77 9.60 -12.26
CA ARG A 139 -25.88 9.13 -11.43
C ARG A 139 -27.12 9.77 -12.03
N ILE A 140 -27.91 8.97 -12.75
CA ILE A 140 -29.29 9.32 -13.08
C ILE A 140 -30.02 9.21 -11.74
N GLY A 141 -30.11 10.34 -11.05
CA GLY A 141 -30.99 10.49 -9.90
C GLY A 141 -32.39 10.86 -10.38
N PHE A 142 -33.39 10.30 -9.72
CA PHE A 142 -34.75 10.83 -9.67
C PHE A 142 -34.80 12.02 -8.71
#